data_AF-A0A0F9UW60-F1
#
_entry.id   AF-A0A0F9UW60-F1
#
_cell.length_a   1.000
_cell.length_b   1.000
_cell.length_c   1.000
_cell.angle_alpha   90.00
_cell.angle_beta   90.00
_cell.angle_gamma   90.00
#
_symmetry.space_group_name_H-M   'P 1'
#
loop_
_entity.id
_entity.type
_entity.pdbx_description
1 polymer ?
#
loop_
_entity_poly.entity_id
_entity_poly.type
_entity_poly.pdbx_seq_one_letter_code
_entity_poly.pdbx_strand_id
1 'polypeptide(L)'
;MIIAPQTAEQYMQFLKDTSWYKHAGHNDSGEIAYLALGLAGETGEFVDQVKKIVRVSGFNNYNEFRRILAESGREELLVEELGDVLWYMTRLMDVLNIDIQELMVRNTYKLYARLREKPEFKDLEWPFTDPFISYENVKERIDHVCID
;
A
#
# COMPACT_ATOMS: atom_id res chain seq x y z
N MET A 1 1.61 -0.06 -24.55
CA MET A 1 3.02 -0.03 -24.11
C MET A 1 3.18 -1.10 -23.04
N ILE A 2 4.04 -2.10 -23.25
CA ILE A 2 4.31 -3.11 -22.21
C ILE A 2 5.47 -2.55 -21.39
N ILE A 3 5.17 -2.02 -20.21
CA ILE A 3 6.19 -1.64 -19.23
C ILE A 3 6.78 -2.95 -18.70
N ALA A 4 8.11 -3.07 -18.69
CA ALA A 4 8.76 -4.25 -18.11
C ALA A 4 8.39 -4.34 -16.62
N PRO A 5 8.13 -5.54 -16.07
CA PRO A 5 7.76 -5.68 -14.67
C PRO A 5 8.91 -5.19 -13.78
N GLN A 6 8.59 -4.32 -12.83
CA GLN A 6 9.49 -3.89 -11.74
C GLN A 6 9.09 -4.64 -10.47
N THR A 7 10.07 -5.13 -9.69
CA THR A 7 9.79 -5.75 -8.38
C THR A 7 9.67 -4.70 -7.28
N ALA A 8 9.03 -5.05 -6.17
CA ALA A 8 8.92 -4.18 -5.01
C ALA A 8 10.29 -3.78 -4.44
N GLU A 9 11.25 -4.71 -4.45
CA GLU A 9 12.64 -4.47 -4.02
C GLU A 9 13.35 -3.48 -4.93
N GLN A 10 13.18 -3.61 -6.25
CA GLN A 10 13.77 -2.69 -7.22
C GLN A 10 13.23 -1.27 -7.03
N TYR A 11 11.93 -1.15 -6.74
CA TYR A 11 11.31 0.13 -6.42
C TYR A 11 11.85 0.72 -5.12
N MET A 12 11.84 -0.05 -4.02
CA MET A 12 12.36 0.41 -2.73
C MET A 12 13.83 0.83 -2.79
N GLN A 13 14.68 0.06 -3.49
CA GLN A 13 16.09 0.41 -3.67
C GLN A 13 16.26 1.75 -4.41
N PHE A 14 15.51 1.96 -5.48
CA PHE A 14 15.53 3.23 -6.21
C PHE A 14 15.10 4.41 -5.33
N LEU A 15 14.12 4.23 -4.44
CA LEU A 15 13.69 5.28 -3.52
C LEU A 15 14.74 5.65 -2.47
N LYS A 16 15.50 4.67 -1.96
CA LYS A 16 16.63 4.95 -1.06
C LYS A 16 17.64 5.88 -1.71
N ASP A 17 17.93 5.62 -2.99
CA ASP A 17 18.94 6.36 -3.74
C ASP A 17 18.49 7.76 -4.17
N THR A 18 17.17 8.02 -4.18
CA THR A 18 16.56 9.26 -4.68
C THR A 18 15.88 10.13 -3.62
N SER A 19 15.82 9.66 -2.37
CA SER A 19 15.19 10.38 -1.27
C SER A 19 16.00 11.59 -0.85
N TRP A 20 15.37 12.77 -0.89
CA TRP A 20 15.99 14.01 -0.45
C TRP A 20 15.04 14.83 0.44
N TYR A 21 15.36 14.92 1.72
CA TYR A 21 14.72 15.77 2.73
C TYR A 21 15.65 15.91 3.93
N LYS A 22 15.39 16.87 4.84
CA LYS A 22 16.32 17.29 5.91
C LYS A 22 16.82 16.16 6.81
N HIS A 23 16.00 15.15 7.05
CA HIS A 23 16.30 14.00 7.92
C HIS A 23 16.53 12.70 7.14
N ALA A 24 16.70 12.75 5.81
CA ALA A 24 16.81 11.54 4.99
C ALA A 24 18.02 10.68 5.40
N GLY A 25 17.75 9.42 5.76
CA GLY A 25 18.77 8.45 6.15
C GLY A 25 19.36 8.67 7.55
N HIS A 26 18.75 9.54 8.37
CA HIS A 26 19.17 9.72 9.77
C HIS A 26 18.60 8.63 10.68
N ASN A 27 17.54 7.94 10.26
CA ASN A 27 16.79 6.95 11.03
C ASN A 27 16.40 7.49 12.42
N ASP A 28 16.04 8.77 12.48
CA ASP A 28 15.64 9.46 13.69
C ASP A 28 14.12 9.68 13.76
N SER A 29 13.62 10.06 14.94
CA SER A 29 12.20 10.38 15.11
C SER A 29 11.70 11.52 14.22
N GLY A 30 12.60 12.40 13.76
CA GLY A 30 12.27 13.49 12.83
C GLY A 30 12.01 12.98 11.41
N GLU A 31 12.79 12.01 10.95
CA GLU A 31 12.56 11.30 9.68
C GLU A 31 11.23 10.54 9.71
N ILE A 32 10.99 9.76 10.77
CA ILE A 32 9.73 9.03 10.93
C ILE A 32 8.54 10.01 10.96
N ALA A 33 8.64 11.11 11.71
CA ALA A 33 7.60 12.12 11.77
C ALA A 33 7.36 12.79 10.40
N TYR A 34 8.43 13.16 9.69
CA TYR A 34 8.34 13.73 8.35
C TYR A 34 7.58 12.80 7.39
N LEU A 35 7.99 11.53 7.34
CA LEU A 35 7.40 10.56 6.43
C LEU A 35 5.95 10.20 6.81
N ALA A 36 5.64 10.08 8.09
CA ALA A 36 4.28 9.80 8.56
C ALA A 36 3.31 10.97 8.31
N LEU A 37 3.78 12.20 8.51
CA LEU A 37 2.99 13.41 8.22
C LEU A 37 2.78 13.57 6.70
N GLY A 38 3.83 13.31 5.91
CA GLY A 38 3.71 13.30 4.45
C GLY A 38 2.72 12.25 3.96
N LEU A 39 2.81 11.01 4.45
CA LEU A 39 1.84 9.95 4.14
C LEU A 39 0.39 10.41 4.40
N ALA A 40 0.14 11.04 5.55
CA ALA A 40 -1.18 11.56 5.88
C ALA A 40 -1.62 12.70 4.95
N GLY A 41 -0.69 13.57 4.54
CA GLY A 41 -0.89 14.64 3.57
C GLY A 41 -1.37 14.11 2.23
N GLU A 42 -0.57 13.25 1.59
CA GLU A 42 -0.87 12.72 0.25
C GLU A 42 -2.12 11.82 0.25
N THR A 43 -2.34 11.09 1.34
CA THR A 43 -3.61 10.36 1.53
C THR A 43 -4.79 11.33 1.57
N GLY A 44 -4.62 12.49 2.21
CA GLY A 44 -5.61 13.56 2.24
C GLY A 44 -5.90 14.16 0.87
N GLU A 45 -4.87 14.35 0.05
CA GLU A 45 -4.99 14.83 -1.33
C GLU A 45 -5.74 13.83 -2.21
N PHE A 46 -5.37 12.53 -2.15
CA PHE A 46 -6.11 11.45 -2.79
C PHE A 46 -7.59 11.45 -2.39
N VAL A 47 -7.87 11.54 -1.08
CA VAL A 47 -9.23 11.58 -0.55
C VAL A 47 -9.99 12.81 -1.06
N ASP A 48 -9.34 13.97 -1.20
CA ASP A 48 -9.97 15.17 -1.73
C ASP A 48 -10.36 15.01 -3.21
N GLN A 49 -9.51 14.36 -4.02
CA GLN A 49 -9.85 14.03 -5.41
C GLN A 49 -11.06 13.09 -5.49
N VAL A 50 -11.06 12.00 -4.71
CA VAL A 50 -12.19 11.05 -4.64
C VAL A 50 -13.48 11.76 -4.21
N LYS A 51 -13.41 12.60 -3.16
CA LYS A 51 -14.56 13.37 -2.66
C LYS A 51 -15.17 14.26 -3.75
N LYS A 52 -14.33 14.93 -4.57
CA LYS A 52 -14.81 15.79 -5.66
C LYS A 52 -15.61 15.00 -6.71
N ILE A 53 -15.18 13.78 -7.03
CA ILE A 53 -15.87 12.89 -7.97
C ILE A 53 -17.18 12.38 -7.36
N VAL A 54 -17.12 11.85 -6.14
CA VAL A 54 -18.28 11.29 -5.42
C VAL A 54 -19.36 12.34 -5.19
N ARG A 55 -19.01 13.61 -4.98
CA ARG A 55 -19.97 14.71 -4.85
C ARG A 55 -20.91 14.81 -6.06
N VAL A 56 -20.44 14.46 -7.25
CA VAL A 56 -21.21 14.51 -8.49
C VAL A 56 -21.79 13.14 -8.83
N SER A 57 -21.00 12.06 -8.73
CA SER A 57 -21.46 10.71 -9.09
C SER A 57 -22.45 10.09 -8.08
N GLY A 58 -22.51 10.63 -6.86
CA GLY A 58 -23.14 9.96 -5.73
C GLY A 58 -22.35 8.72 -5.28
N PHE A 59 -22.92 7.96 -4.33
CA PHE A 59 -22.23 6.87 -3.62
C PHE A 59 -22.56 5.45 -4.15
N ASN A 60 -23.50 5.30 -5.08
CA ASN A 60 -24.12 3.98 -5.35
C ASN A 60 -23.79 3.36 -6.71
N ASN A 61 -22.99 4.01 -7.56
CA ASN A 61 -22.77 3.53 -8.92
C ASN A 61 -21.30 3.71 -9.38
N TYR A 62 -20.58 2.60 -9.49
CA TYR A 62 -19.19 2.58 -9.96
C TYR A 62 -19.04 3.09 -11.41
N ASN A 63 -19.99 2.77 -12.29
CA ASN A 63 -19.94 3.23 -13.68
C ASN A 63 -20.10 4.75 -13.75
N GLU A 64 -20.93 5.32 -12.88
CA GLU A 64 -21.09 6.77 -12.80
C GLU A 64 -19.84 7.44 -12.23
N PHE A 65 -19.22 6.87 -11.19
CA PHE A 65 -17.93 7.33 -10.69
C PHE A 65 -16.87 7.36 -11.81
N ARG A 66 -16.75 6.28 -12.58
CA ARG A 66 -15.82 6.18 -13.71
C ARG A 66 -16.12 7.20 -14.81
N ARG A 67 -17.40 7.42 -15.14
CA ARG A 67 -17.82 8.42 -16.12
C ARG A 67 -17.42 9.84 -15.67
N ILE A 68 -17.77 10.22 -14.45
CA ILE A 68 -17.43 11.53 -13.89
C ILE A 68 -15.92 11.72 -13.77
N LEU A 69 -15.20 10.68 -13.36
CA LEU A 69 -13.74 10.71 -13.29
C LEU A 69 -13.13 11.06 -14.67
N ALA A 70 -13.52 10.33 -15.72
CA ALA A 70 -13.06 10.58 -17.08
C ALA A 70 -13.45 11.98 -17.60
N GLU A 71 -14.71 12.39 -17.37
CA GLU A 71 -15.20 13.72 -17.78
C GLU A 71 -14.53 14.87 -17.03
N SER A 72 -14.12 14.65 -15.78
CA SER A 72 -13.47 15.67 -14.95
C SER A 72 -11.98 15.85 -15.23
N GLY A 73 -11.35 14.95 -15.97
CA GLY A 73 -9.90 14.95 -16.23
C GLY A 73 -9.05 14.70 -14.99
N ARG A 74 -9.60 14.09 -13.93
CA ARG A 74 -8.91 13.86 -12.64
C ARG A 74 -8.18 12.51 -12.55
N GLU A 75 -8.15 11.74 -13.64
CA GLU A 75 -7.52 10.42 -13.66
C GLU A 75 -6.04 10.49 -13.33
N GLU A 76 -5.31 11.41 -13.95
CA GLU A 76 -3.88 11.59 -13.73
C GLU A 76 -3.60 12.03 -12.29
N LEU A 77 -4.36 13.01 -11.77
CA LEU A 77 -4.23 13.45 -10.37
C LEU A 77 -4.42 12.28 -9.39
N LEU A 78 -5.48 11.46 -9.56
CA LEU A 78 -5.66 10.30 -8.66
C LEU A 78 -4.48 9.32 -8.70
N VAL A 79 -3.87 9.13 -9.87
CA VAL A 79 -2.70 8.25 -10.03
C VAL A 79 -1.46 8.88 -9.40
N GLU A 80 -1.27 10.19 -9.55
CA GLU A 80 -0.19 10.96 -8.90
C GLU A 80 -0.28 10.83 -7.37
N GLU A 81 -1.44 11.12 -6.77
CA GLU A 81 -1.61 11.03 -5.31
C GLU A 81 -1.40 9.60 -4.79
N LEU A 82 -1.85 8.58 -5.55
CA LEU A 82 -1.57 7.18 -5.20
C LEU A 82 -0.08 6.85 -5.28
N GLY A 83 0.63 7.46 -6.25
CA GLY A 83 2.07 7.37 -6.37
C GLY A 83 2.79 7.97 -5.17
N ASP A 84 2.35 9.13 -4.69
CA ASP A 84 2.94 9.80 -3.54
C ASP A 84 2.62 9.06 -2.22
N VAL A 85 1.41 8.53 -2.06
CA VAL A 85 1.06 7.61 -0.96
C VAL A 85 1.97 6.38 -0.97
N LEU A 86 2.18 5.76 -2.14
CA LEU A 86 3.08 4.62 -2.29
C LEU A 86 4.52 4.99 -1.90
N TRP A 87 4.98 6.17 -2.32
CA TRP A 87 6.30 6.68 -1.99
C TRP A 87 6.49 6.81 -0.48
N TYR A 88 5.61 7.53 0.22
CA TYR A 88 5.74 7.69 1.67
C TYR A 88 5.59 6.38 2.44
N MET A 89 4.67 5.51 2.02
CA MET A 89 4.49 4.20 2.66
C MET A 89 5.75 3.35 2.56
N THR A 90 6.35 3.27 1.36
CA THR A 90 7.57 2.47 1.14
C THR A 90 8.81 3.09 1.80
N ARG A 91 8.89 4.42 1.89
CA ARG A 91 9.92 5.11 2.69
C ARG A 91 9.80 4.83 4.19
N LEU A 92 8.59 4.85 4.74
CA LEU A 92 8.37 4.47 6.14
C LEU A 92 8.78 3.03 6.41
N MET A 93 8.45 2.11 5.49
CA MET A 93 8.88 0.73 5.63
C MET A 93 10.40 0.62 5.72
N ASP A 94 11.13 1.34 4.88
CA ASP A 94 12.59 1.32 4.94
C ASP A 94 13.16 1.86 6.26
N VAL A 95 12.68 3.03 6.71
CA VAL A 95 13.16 3.65 7.96
C VAL A 95 12.81 2.81 9.19
N LEU A 96 11.71 2.07 9.15
CA LEU A 96 11.28 1.15 10.20
C LEU A 96 11.82 -0.28 10.00
N ASN A 97 12.72 -0.49 9.02
CA ASN A 97 13.31 -1.78 8.67
C ASN A 97 12.26 -2.90 8.47
N ILE A 98 11.14 -2.55 7.84
CA ILE A 98 10.07 -3.47 7.47
C ILE A 98 10.36 -4.00 6.06
N ASP A 99 10.60 -5.30 5.97
CA ASP A 99 10.68 -6.01 4.70
C ASP A 99 9.31 -6.08 4.01
N ILE A 100 9.26 -5.73 2.72
CA ILE A 100 8.01 -5.68 1.95
C ILE A 100 7.43 -7.05 1.66
N GLN A 101 8.27 -8.06 1.43
CA GLN A 101 7.81 -9.42 1.19
C GLN A 101 7.16 -9.99 2.45
N GLU A 102 7.82 -9.81 3.59
CA GLU A 102 7.27 -10.20 4.90
C GLU A 102 5.97 -9.45 5.21
N LEU A 103 5.91 -8.14 4.98
CA LEU A 103 4.68 -7.36 5.18
C LEU A 103 3.52 -7.88 4.31
N MET A 104 3.79 -8.19 3.04
CA MET A 104 2.79 -8.73 2.11
C MET A 104 2.30 -10.11 2.52
N VAL A 105 3.19 -11.02 2.93
CA VAL A 105 2.84 -12.35 3.42
C VAL A 105 1.98 -12.25 4.69
N ARG A 106 2.38 -11.38 5.64
CA ARG A 106 1.62 -11.11 6.87
C ARG A 106 0.24 -10.55 6.60
N ASN A 107 0.12 -9.58 5.69
CA ASN A 107 -1.17 -9.01 5.31
C ASN A 107 -2.06 -10.07 4.64
N THR A 108 -1.50 -10.88 3.75
CA THR A 108 -2.20 -11.99 3.09
C THR A 108 -2.76 -12.97 4.09
N TYR A 109 -1.97 -13.36 5.10
CA TYR A 109 -2.44 -14.20 6.20
C TYR A 109 -3.64 -13.60 6.94
N LYS A 110 -3.53 -12.34 7.37
CA LYS A 110 -4.60 -11.66 8.13
C LYS A 110 -5.90 -11.56 7.33
N LEU A 111 -5.81 -11.27 6.03
CA LEU A 111 -6.97 -11.18 5.15
C LEU A 111 -7.58 -12.57 4.93
N TYR A 112 -6.76 -13.58 4.61
CA TYR A 112 -7.22 -14.95 4.42
C TYR A 112 -7.89 -15.51 5.68
N ALA A 113 -7.30 -15.30 6.86
CA ALA A 113 -7.85 -15.71 8.14
C ALA A 113 -9.21 -15.06 8.44
N ARG A 114 -9.43 -13.80 8.04
CA ARG A 114 -10.73 -13.12 8.17
C ARG A 114 -11.76 -13.64 7.16
N LEU A 115 -11.33 -13.96 5.94
CA LEU A 115 -12.22 -14.39 4.88
C LEU A 115 -12.71 -15.82 5.07
N ARG A 116 -11.84 -16.74 5.53
CA ARG A 116 -12.24 -18.15 5.75
C ARG A 116 -13.35 -18.36 6.79
N GLU A 117 -13.60 -17.38 7.65
CA GLU A 117 -14.72 -17.40 8.61
C GLU A 117 -16.07 -17.09 7.94
N LYS A 118 -16.04 -16.55 6.71
CA LYS A 118 -17.22 -16.12 5.99
C LYS A 118 -17.71 -17.20 5.02
N PRO A 119 -19.00 -17.56 5.04
CA PRO A 119 -19.55 -18.62 4.17
C PRO A 119 -19.31 -18.38 2.68
N GLU A 120 -19.29 -17.12 2.23
CA GLU A 120 -19.09 -16.75 0.84
C GLU A 120 -17.68 -17.08 0.31
N PHE A 121 -16.71 -17.28 1.21
CA PHE A 121 -15.30 -17.52 0.90
C PHE A 121 -14.81 -18.90 1.35
N LYS A 122 -15.73 -19.84 1.61
CA LYS A 122 -15.40 -21.20 2.07
C LYS A 122 -14.47 -21.99 1.13
N ASP A 123 -14.49 -21.66 -0.15
CA ASP A 123 -13.72 -22.32 -1.21
C ASP A 123 -12.44 -21.52 -1.56
N LEU A 124 -12.14 -20.44 -0.82
CA LEU A 124 -10.92 -19.67 -1.01
C LEU A 124 -9.72 -20.49 -0.49
N GLU A 125 -8.81 -20.82 -1.39
CA GLU A 125 -7.57 -21.52 -1.03
C GLU A 125 -6.45 -20.54 -0.64
N TRP A 126 -5.49 -21.03 0.15
CA TRP A 126 -4.28 -20.28 0.45
C TRP A 126 -3.48 -20.05 -0.84
N PRO A 127 -3.08 -18.81 -1.17
CA PRO A 127 -2.59 -18.49 -2.51
C PRO A 127 -1.14 -18.93 -2.78
N PHE A 128 -0.41 -19.43 -1.77
CA PHE A 128 1.00 -19.78 -1.92
C PHE A 128 1.23 -21.30 -1.86
N THR A 129 2.06 -21.78 -2.78
CA THR A 129 2.47 -23.19 -2.87
C THR A 129 3.85 -23.46 -2.27
N ASP A 130 4.63 -22.41 -2.00
CA ASP A 130 5.93 -22.53 -1.35
C ASP A 130 5.75 -22.99 0.11
N PRO A 131 6.35 -24.12 0.52
CA PRO A 131 6.29 -24.62 1.89
C PRO A 131 6.70 -23.58 2.95
N PHE A 132 7.68 -22.71 2.67
CA PHE A 132 8.18 -21.72 3.61
C PHE A 132 7.17 -20.62 3.96
N ILE A 133 6.20 -20.37 3.07
CA ILE A 133 5.09 -19.42 3.26
C ILE A 133 3.72 -20.13 3.18
N SER A 134 3.69 -21.42 3.55
CA SER A 134 2.44 -22.14 3.79
C SER A 134 1.64 -21.50 4.93
N TYR A 135 0.32 -21.69 4.94
CA TYR A 135 -0.57 -21.09 5.94
C TYR A 135 -0.13 -21.39 7.38
N GLU A 136 0.21 -22.65 7.68
CA GLU A 136 0.63 -23.04 9.05
C GLU A 136 1.99 -22.43 9.43
N ASN A 137 2.97 -22.41 8.51
CA ASN A 137 4.27 -21.80 8.78
C ASN A 137 4.16 -20.28 9.00
N VAL A 138 3.31 -19.61 8.23
CA VAL A 138 3.08 -18.16 8.39
C VAL A 138 2.34 -17.88 9.69
N LYS A 139 1.33 -18.68 10.04
CA LYS A 139 0.61 -18.59 11.32
C LYS A 139 1.53 -18.69 12.52
N GLU A 140 2.47 -19.63 12.52
CA GLU A 140 3.44 -19.81 13.61
C GLU A 140 4.43 -18.63 13.75
N ARG A 141 4.71 -17.90 12.67
CA ARG A 141 5.68 -16.78 12.65
C ARG A 141 5.09 -15.43 13.06
N ILE A 142 3.77 -15.25 12.94
CA ILE A 142 3.12 -13.92 13.02
C ILE A 142 2.97 -13.37 14.44
N ASP A 143 3.29 -14.15 15.48
CA ASP A 143 3.18 -13.72 16.88
C ASP A 143 4.29 -12.75 17.35
N HIS A 144 5.26 -12.41 16.48
CA HIS A 144 6.35 -11.50 16.79
C HIS A 144 6.46 -10.37 15.75
N VAL A 145 5.89 -9.21 16.07
CA VAL A 145 6.23 -7.95 15.41
C VAL A 145 7.48 -7.40 16.09
N CYS A 146 8.64 -7.58 15.48
CA CYS A 146 9.81 -6.76 15.80
C CYS A 146 9.76 -5.55 14.86
N ILE A 147 9.43 -4.38 15.40
CA ILE A 147 9.97 -3.13 14.88
C ILE A 147 11.31 -3.03 15.61
N ASP A 148 12.41 -3.23 14.90
CA ASP A 148 13.76 -3.14 15.46
C ASP A 148 14.23 -1.69 15.63
#